data_AF-A0A7G2TSX7-F1
#
_entry.id   AF-A0A7G2TSX7-F1
#
_cell.length_a   1.000
_cell.length_b   1.000
_cell.length_c   1.000
_cell.angle_alpha   90.00
_cell.angle_beta   90.00
_cell.angle_gamma   90.00
#
_symmetry.space_group_name_H-M   'P 1'
#
loop_
_entity.id
_entity.type
_entity.pdbx_description
1 polymer ?
#
loop_
_entity_poly.entity_id
_entity_poly.type
_entity_poly.pdbx_seq_one_letter_code
_entity_poly.pdbx_strand_id
1 'polypeptide(L)'
;MPGNVDNPANIREEDSEPPCLTSRGIEFIERQGDAPWCCRLSHIKPHWPSVAPAPCHAMYGPEDMLPPVRSQDAFINAPPVMKAMMTSQVGRAFPEEATRGTGLRGCMGLIKPCDDQMGGLFDHRKRSWRNDATLIAVTSDHRHFMGDLWLGEKTFFQNAASRGPGAADHLRPLRRGRCHP
;
A
#
# COMPACT_ATOMS: atom_id res chain seq x y z
N MET A 1 16.83 8.45 -1.43
CA MET A 1 16.58 7.45 -2.50
C MET A 1 15.66 8.02 -3.60
N PRO A 2 15.89 9.21 -4.20
CA PRO A 2 14.85 9.82 -5.04
C PRO A 2 14.79 9.34 -6.50
N GLY A 3 15.68 8.43 -6.96
CA GLY A 3 15.83 8.18 -8.41
C GLY A 3 15.12 6.96 -9.00
N ASN A 4 14.79 5.94 -8.19
CA ASN A 4 14.36 4.65 -8.75
C ASN A 4 12.85 4.46 -8.87
N VAL A 5 12.05 5.25 -8.14
CA VAL A 5 10.58 5.11 -8.13
C VAL A 5 9.96 5.58 -9.44
N ASP A 6 10.58 6.58 -10.08
CA ASP A 6 10.10 7.11 -11.36
C ASP A 6 10.49 6.20 -12.55
N ASN A 7 11.28 5.16 -12.31
CA ASN A 7 11.60 4.13 -13.30
C ASN A 7 10.76 2.88 -13.06
N PRO A 8 10.34 2.16 -14.12
CA PRO A 8 9.67 0.87 -13.94
C PRO A 8 10.62 -0.12 -13.26
N ALA A 9 10.08 -0.92 -12.35
CA ALA A 9 10.78 -2.09 -11.84
C ALA A 9 11.20 -2.99 -13.02
N ASN A 10 12.40 -3.55 -12.96
CA ASN A 10 12.92 -4.47 -13.98
C ASN A 10 12.30 -5.87 -13.83
N ILE A 11 10.97 -5.93 -13.87
CA ILE A 11 10.15 -7.14 -13.80
C ILE A 11 8.83 -6.85 -14.51
N ARG A 12 8.29 -7.85 -15.20
CA ARG A 12 6.95 -7.75 -15.78
C ARG A 12 5.91 -7.69 -14.66
N GLU A 13 4.74 -7.10 -14.92
CA GLU A 13 3.70 -7.01 -13.90
C GLU A 13 3.27 -8.42 -13.48
N GLU A 14 3.05 -9.33 -14.44
CA GLU A 14 2.59 -10.70 -14.17
C GLU A 14 3.58 -11.54 -13.34
N ASP A 15 4.87 -11.19 -13.38
CA ASP A 15 5.92 -11.88 -12.62
C ASP A 15 6.17 -11.23 -11.24
N SER A 16 5.51 -10.11 -10.94
CA SER A 16 5.71 -9.36 -9.69
C SER A 16 5.05 -10.05 -8.48
N GLU A 17 5.33 -9.54 -7.28
CA GLU A 17 4.90 -10.21 -6.05
C GLU A 17 3.37 -10.29 -5.89
N PRO A 18 2.55 -9.26 -6.20
CA PRO A 18 1.10 -9.35 -6.04
C PRO A 18 0.43 -10.43 -6.91
N PRO A 19 0.68 -10.52 -8.24
CA PRO A 19 0.10 -11.59 -9.06
C PRO A 19 0.57 -12.99 -8.69
N CYS A 20 1.85 -13.13 -8.35
CA CYS A 20 2.41 -14.40 -7.87
C CYS A 20 1.65 -14.87 -6.61
N LEU A 21 1.55 -14.02 -5.58
CA LEU A 21 0.90 -14.40 -4.32
C LEU A 21 -0.59 -14.74 -4.52
N THR A 22 -1.31 -13.97 -5.32
CA THR A 22 -2.73 -14.21 -5.61
C THR A 22 -2.93 -15.54 -6.33
N SER A 23 -2.10 -15.84 -7.32
CA SER A 23 -2.14 -17.12 -8.05
C SER A 23 -1.90 -18.30 -7.12
N ARG A 24 -0.89 -18.20 -6.23
CA ARG A 24 -0.62 -19.23 -5.20
C ARG A 24 -1.78 -19.40 -4.23
N GLY A 25 -2.49 -18.31 -3.91
CA GLY A 25 -3.68 -18.33 -3.09
C GLY A 25 -4.86 -19.06 -3.73
N ILE A 26 -5.11 -18.79 -5.00
CA ILE A 26 -6.13 -19.47 -5.80
C ILE A 26 -5.82 -20.97 -5.86
N GLU A 27 -4.59 -21.34 -6.22
CA GLU A 27 -4.18 -22.75 -6.23
C GLU A 27 -4.39 -23.45 -4.89
N PHE A 28 -4.10 -22.77 -3.77
CA PHE A 28 -4.31 -23.34 -2.44
C PHE A 28 -5.80 -23.63 -2.20
N ILE A 29 -6.68 -22.67 -2.52
CA ILE A 29 -8.12 -22.79 -2.31
C ILE A 29 -8.71 -23.90 -3.19
N GLU A 30 -8.33 -23.96 -4.47
CA GLU A 30 -8.82 -24.99 -5.39
C GLU A 30 -8.44 -26.41 -4.94
N ARG A 31 -7.24 -26.58 -4.36
CA ARG A 31 -6.80 -27.88 -3.83
C ARG A 31 -7.61 -28.36 -2.63
N GLN A 32 -8.35 -27.48 -1.94
CA GLN A 32 -9.18 -27.89 -0.79
C GLN A 32 -10.48 -28.57 -1.22
N GLY A 33 -10.97 -28.32 -2.44
CA GLY A 33 -12.30 -28.76 -2.87
C GLY A 33 -13.39 -28.24 -1.92
N ASP A 34 -14.20 -29.15 -1.39
CA ASP A 34 -15.31 -28.82 -0.48
C ASP A 34 -14.93 -28.84 1.01
N ALA A 35 -13.65 -29.14 1.34
CA ALA A 35 -13.20 -29.17 2.74
C ALA A 35 -13.18 -27.76 3.35
N PRO A 36 -13.50 -27.59 4.66
CA PRO A 36 -13.33 -26.32 5.34
C PRO A 36 -11.86 -25.88 5.34
N TRP A 37 -11.63 -24.59 5.08
CA TRP A 37 -10.28 -24.04 4.99
C TRP A 37 -10.18 -22.66 5.63
N CYS A 38 -8.95 -22.28 5.98
CA CYS A 38 -8.57 -20.92 6.34
C CYS A 38 -7.34 -20.54 5.51
N CYS A 39 -7.46 -19.49 4.70
CA CYS A 39 -6.39 -19.02 3.84
C CYS A 39 -5.99 -17.59 4.25
N ARG A 40 -4.72 -17.41 4.61
CA ARG A 40 -4.15 -16.08 4.90
C ARG A 40 -3.33 -15.61 3.70
N LEU A 41 -3.93 -14.77 2.87
CA LEU A 41 -3.25 -14.09 1.75
C LEU A 41 -2.68 -12.76 2.24
N SER A 42 -1.38 -12.75 2.53
CA SER A 42 -0.69 -11.61 3.16
C SER A 42 0.20 -10.90 2.14
N HIS A 43 -0.38 -9.95 1.39
CA HIS A 43 0.41 -9.11 0.47
C HIS A 43 1.44 -8.28 1.25
N ILE A 44 2.69 -8.32 0.80
CA ILE A 44 3.76 -7.48 1.37
C ILE A 44 3.69 -6.04 0.85
N LYS A 45 3.24 -5.85 -0.39
CA LYS A 45 3.07 -4.51 -0.98
C LYS A 45 1.88 -3.80 -0.30
N PRO A 46 1.96 -2.47 -0.08
CA PRO A 46 2.92 -1.51 -0.64
C PRO A 46 4.15 -1.22 0.23
N HIS A 47 4.57 -2.17 1.07
CA HIS A 47 5.83 -2.02 1.81
C HIS A 47 7.01 -1.76 0.87
N TRP A 48 8.02 -1.05 1.38
CA TRP A 48 9.24 -0.78 0.65
C TRP A 48 9.94 -2.09 0.21
N PRO A 49 10.70 -2.08 -0.90
CA PRO A 49 11.00 -0.95 -1.79
C PRO A 49 9.82 -0.45 -2.63
N SER A 50 9.64 0.87 -2.72
CA SER A 50 8.49 1.53 -3.35
C SER A 50 8.64 1.69 -4.89
N VAL A 51 9.02 0.63 -5.59
CA VAL A 51 9.21 0.62 -7.06
C VAL A 51 8.21 -0.34 -7.68
N ALA A 52 7.35 0.16 -8.57
CA ALA A 52 6.31 -0.64 -9.23
C ALA A 52 6.71 -1.00 -10.68
N PRO A 53 6.19 -2.09 -11.25
CA PRO A 53 6.32 -2.38 -12.68
C PRO A 53 5.64 -1.33 -13.57
N ALA A 54 5.97 -1.34 -14.87
CA ALA A 54 5.14 -0.67 -15.88
C ALA A 54 3.78 -1.39 -16.01
N PRO A 55 2.67 -0.65 -16.21
CA PRO A 55 2.55 0.80 -16.31
C PRO A 55 2.32 1.51 -14.95
N CYS A 56 2.14 0.76 -13.85
CA CYS A 56 1.70 1.31 -12.57
C CYS A 56 2.63 2.37 -11.96
N HIS A 57 3.95 2.26 -12.20
CA HIS A 57 4.93 3.25 -11.73
C HIS A 57 4.61 4.69 -12.18
N ALA A 58 4.00 4.84 -13.36
CA ALA A 58 3.70 6.13 -13.97
C ALA A 58 2.21 6.53 -13.86
N MET A 59 1.39 5.76 -13.13
CA MET A 59 -0.06 5.95 -13.12
C MET A 59 -0.52 7.16 -12.28
N TYR A 60 0.30 7.59 -11.31
CA TYR A 60 -0.07 8.58 -10.30
C TYR A 60 0.87 9.79 -10.28
N GLY A 61 0.28 10.97 -10.10
CA GLY A 61 0.98 12.25 -10.02
C GLY A 61 0.67 13.02 -8.72
N PRO A 62 1.28 14.21 -8.53
CA PRO A 62 1.02 15.07 -7.38
C PRO A 62 -0.47 15.40 -7.16
N GLU A 63 -1.26 15.46 -8.24
CA GLU A 63 -2.70 15.74 -8.21
C GLU A 63 -3.53 14.67 -7.49
N ASP A 64 -3.01 13.45 -7.39
CA ASP A 64 -3.67 12.33 -6.72
C ASP A 64 -3.40 12.31 -5.20
N MET A 65 -2.54 13.21 -4.71
CA MET A 65 -2.09 13.27 -3.32
C MET A 65 -2.85 14.33 -2.52
N LEU A 66 -3.20 13.99 -1.28
CA LEU A 66 -3.70 14.95 -0.29
C LEU A 66 -2.52 15.63 0.43
N PRO A 67 -2.71 16.85 0.94
CA PRO A 67 -1.70 17.52 1.76
C PRO A 67 -1.44 16.72 3.06
N PRO A 68 -0.22 16.79 3.62
CA PRO A 68 0.08 16.11 4.88
C PRO A 68 -0.66 16.75 6.06
N VAL A 69 -1.09 15.95 7.01
CA VAL A 69 -1.70 16.41 8.27
C VAL A 69 -0.59 16.71 9.28
N ARG A 70 -0.21 17.99 9.38
CA ARG A 70 0.84 18.46 10.30
C ARG A 70 0.68 19.95 10.63
N SER A 71 1.22 20.38 11.76
CA SER A 71 1.33 21.79 12.13
C SER A 71 2.69 22.10 12.75
N GLN A 72 3.11 23.37 12.67
CA GLN A 72 4.37 23.81 13.28
C GLN A 72 4.29 23.78 14.81
N ASP A 73 3.14 24.12 15.38
CA ASP A 73 2.89 24.06 16.81
C ASP A 73 3.05 22.62 17.35
N ALA A 74 2.46 21.63 16.66
CA ALA A 74 2.60 20.23 17.02
C ALA A 74 4.05 19.74 16.96
N PHE A 75 4.88 20.30 16.08
CA PHE A 75 6.31 20.00 16.04
C PHE A 75 7.06 20.63 17.21
N ILE A 76 6.81 21.91 17.49
CA ILE A 76 7.50 22.66 18.56
C ILE A 76 7.21 22.03 19.92
N ASN A 77 5.94 21.71 20.18
CA ASN A 77 5.47 21.22 21.48
C ASN A 77 5.48 19.69 21.61
N ALA A 78 6.11 18.97 20.68
CA ALA A 78 6.13 17.50 20.69
C ALA A 78 6.85 16.95 21.93
N PRO A 79 6.34 15.86 22.55
CA PRO A 79 7.04 15.17 23.63
C PRO A 79 8.43 14.68 23.18
N PRO A 80 9.43 14.60 24.08
CA PRO A 80 10.83 14.31 23.71
C PRO A 80 11.02 13.06 22.83
N VAL A 81 10.29 11.97 23.12
CA VAL A 81 10.37 10.72 22.33
C VAL A 81 9.83 10.92 20.91
N MET A 82 8.72 11.64 20.77
CA MET A 82 8.16 11.97 19.46
C MET A 82 9.07 12.92 18.70
N LYS A 83 9.59 13.94 19.39
CA LYS A 83 10.53 14.90 18.81
C LYS A 83 11.76 14.21 18.24
N ALA A 84 12.32 13.23 18.96
CA ALA A 84 13.44 12.42 18.49
C ALA A 84 13.11 11.70 17.17
N MET A 85 11.91 11.11 17.04
CA MET A 85 11.48 10.50 15.78
C MET A 85 11.26 11.52 14.65
N MET A 86 10.64 12.67 14.94
CA MET A 86 10.44 13.75 13.96
C MET A 86 11.78 14.29 13.43
N THR A 87 12.83 14.32 14.28
CA THR A 87 14.17 14.80 13.88
C THR A 87 15.11 13.70 13.41
N SER A 88 14.65 12.45 13.34
CA SER A 88 15.43 11.33 12.78
C SER A 88 15.72 11.54 11.28
N GLN A 89 16.56 10.69 10.68
CA GLN A 89 16.79 10.75 9.23
C GLN A 89 15.47 10.61 8.45
N VAL A 90 14.64 9.66 8.83
CA VAL A 90 13.36 9.38 8.17
C VAL A 90 12.33 10.47 8.47
N GLY A 91 12.27 10.94 9.73
CA GLY A 91 11.41 12.05 10.14
C GLY A 91 11.74 13.38 9.48
N ARG A 92 12.99 13.61 9.07
CA ARG A 92 13.37 14.79 8.26
C ARG A 92 13.11 14.63 6.77
N ALA A 93 13.19 13.40 6.25
CA ALA A 93 13.06 13.12 4.83
C ALA A 93 11.60 13.17 4.34
N PHE A 94 10.69 12.45 4.99
CA PHE A 94 9.29 12.37 4.52
C PHE A 94 8.49 13.67 4.58
N PRO A 95 8.82 14.65 5.44
CA PRO A 95 8.19 15.97 5.37
C PRO A 95 8.59 16.81 4.16
N GLU A 96 9.71 16.51 3.51
CA GLU A 96 10.21 17.19 2.31
C GLU A 96 9.35 16.79 1.10
N GLU A 97 8.92 17.79 0.32
CA GLU A 97 7.87 17.62 -0.68
C GLU A 97 8.27 16.65 -1.80
N ALA A 98 9.52 16.70 -2.28
CA ALA A 98 9.98 15.81 -3.33
C ALA A 98 10.02 14.35 -2.82
N THR A 99 10.62 14.11 -1.65
CA THR A 99 10.68 12.78 -1.04
C THR A 99 9.29 12.23 -0.75
N ARG A 100 8.39 13.05 -0.20
CA ARG A 100 6.99 12.65 0.04
C ARG A 100 6.28 12.28 -1.25
N GLY A 101 6.38 13.14 -2.27
CA GLY A 101 5.77 12.92 -3.57
C GLY A 101 6.24 11.62 -4.20
N THR A 102 7.55 11.39 -4.22
CA THR A 102 8.16 10.14 -4.71
C THR A 102 7.67 8.94 -3.90
N GLY A 103 7.66 9.01 -2.56
CA GLY A 103 7.17 7.92 -1.70
C GLY A 103 5.69 7.57 -1.95
N LEU A 104 4.84 8.58 -2.09
CA LEU A 104 3.41 8.41 -2.35
C LEU A 104 3.12 7.85 -3.74
N ARG A 105 3.83 8.31 -4.80
CA ARG A 105 3.70 7.73 -6.15
C ARG A 105 4.05 6.25 -6.14
N GLY A 106 5.20 5.90 -5.56
CA GLY A 106 5.64 4.51 -5.46
C GLY A 106 4.66 3.63 -4.67
N CYS A 107 4.14 4.15 -3.55
CA CYS A 107 3.12 3.47 -2.76
C CYS A 107 1.84 3.21 -3.57
N MET A 108 1.30 4.23 -4.24
CA MET A 108 0.09 4.11 -5.05
C MET A 108 0.27 3.18 -6.25
N GLY A 109 1.43 3.25 -6.91
CA GLY A 109 1.81 2.35 -7.98
C GLY A 109 1.88 0.89 -7.54
N LEU A 110 2.13 0.61 -6.26
CA LEU A 110 2.14 -0.72 -5.68
C LEU A 110 0.79 -1.17 -5.10
N ILE A 111 -0.03 -0.24 -4.60
CA ILE A 111 -1.40 -0.53 -4.15
C ILE A 111 -2.26 -0.98 -5.34
N LYS A 112 -2.08 -0.37 -6.51
CA LYS A 112 -2.95 -0.64 -7.67
C LYS A 112 -2.89 -2.10 -8.16
N PRO A 113 -1.71 -2.74 -8.32
CA PRO A 113 -1.63 -4.18 -8.59
C PRO A 113 -2.32 -5.04 -7.52
N CYS A 114 -2.16 -4.72 -6.23
CA CYS A 114 -2.86 -5.44 -5.18
C CYS A 114 -4.38 -5.33 -5.33
N ASP A 115 -4.90 -4.15 -5.66
CA ASP A 115 -6.31 -3.92 -5.93
C ASP A 115 -6.81 -4.70 -7.16
N ASP A 116 -6.07 -4.69 -8.27
CA ASP A 116 -6.41 -5.49 -9.47
C ASP A 116 -6.44 -6.99 -9.18
N GLN A 117 -5.47 -7.47 -8.40
CA GLN A 117 -5.37 -8.89 -8.04
C GLN A 117 -6.47 -9.31 -7.05
N MET A 118 -6.87 -8.45 -6.12
CA MET A 118 -8.07 -8.70 -5.29
C MET A 118 -9.33 -8.77 -6.15
N GLY A 119 -9.49 -7.87 -7.12
CA GLY A 119 -10.57 -7.94 -8.10
C GLY A 119 -10.58 -9.27 -8.86
N GLY A 120 -9.42 -9.70 -9.34
CA GLY A 120 -9.24 -11.00 -10.00
C GLY A 120 -9.59 -12.19 -9.13
N LEU A 121 -9.20 -12.18 -7.85
CA LEU A 121 -9.57 -13.20 -6.86
C LEU A 121 -11.08 -13.26 -6.65
N PHE A 122 -11.74 -12.11 -6.49
CA PHE A 122 -13.20 -12.05 -6.31
C PHE A 122 -13.96 -12.50 -7.55
N ASP A 123 -13.46 -12.18 -8.73
CA ASP A 123 -14.03 -12.65 -9.98
C ASP A 123 -13.80 -14.15 -10.19
N HIS A 124 -12.64 -14.68 -9.80
CA HIS A 124 -12.38 -16.11 -9.79
C HIS A 124 -13.36 -16.83 -8.85
N ARG A 125 -13.56 -16.32 -7.62
CA ARG A 125 -14.57 -16.84 -6.68
C ARG A 125 -15.95 -16.94 -7.32
N LYS A 126 -16.43 -15.87 -7.95
CA LYS A 126 -17.78 -15.84 -8.57
C LYS A 126 -17.95 -16.88 -9.67
N ARG A 127 -16.88 -17.23 -10.39
CA ARG A 127 -16.91 -18.19 -11.50
C ARG A 127 -16.73 -19.63 -11.06
N SER A 128 -15.83 -19.86 -10.10
CA SER A 128 -15.29 -21.19 -9.82
C SER A 128 -15.76 -21.79 -8.49
N TRP A 129 -16.14 -20.97 -7.51
CA TRP A 129 -16.52 -21.49 -6.19
C TRP A 129 -18.01 -21.79 -6.20
N ARG A 130 -18.34 -23.05 -5.92
CA ARG A 130 -19.70 -23.59 -6.06
C ARG A 130 -20.68 -23.02 -5.02
N ASN A 131 -20.16 -22.42 -3.95
CA ASN A 131 -20.95 -22.05 -2.78
C ASN A 131 -20.56 -20.63 -2.34
N ASP A 132 -21.53 -19.80 -1.95
CA ASP A 132 -21.26 -18.46 -1.39
C ASP A 132 -20.70 -18.48 0.04
N ALA A 133 -20.38 -19.66 0.57
CA ALA A 133 -19.94 -19.92 1.94
C ALA A 133 -18.46 -19.53 2.18
N THR A 134 -18.04 -18.35 1.75
CA THR A 134 -16.71 -17.81 2.05
C THR A 134 -16.82 -16.45 2.71
N LEU A 135 -16.38 -16.37 3.96
CA LEU A 135 -16.15 -15.09 4.63
C LEU A 135 -14.80 -14.53 4.19
N ILE A 136 -14.78 -13.30 3.69
CA ILE A 136 -13.57 -12.59 3.30
C ILE A 136 -13.34 -11.43 4.27
N ALA A 137 -12.18 -11.44 4.93
CA ALA A 137 -11.73 -10.34 5.78
C ALA A 137 -10.53 -9.66 5.14
N VAL A 138 -10.65 -8.36 4.87
CA VAL A 138 -9.54 -7.54 4.33
C VAL A 138 -9.05 -6.62 5.45
N THR A 139 -7.75 -6.66 5.72
CA THR A 139 -7.11 -5.83 6.74
C THR A 139 -5.69 -5.46 6.35
N SER A 140 -5.11 -4.55 7.11
CA SER A 140 -3.71 -4.17 7.04
C SER A 140 -3.09 -4.35 8.43
N ASP A 141 -1.81 -4.68 8.49
CA ASP A 141 -1.05 -4.81 9.73
C ASP A 141 -0.81 -3.45 10.41
N HIS A 142 -0.57 -2.41 9.62
CA HIS A 142 -0.42 -1.03 10.05
C HIS A 142 -0.52 -0.05 8.86
N ARG A 143 -0.60 1.24 9.14
CA ARG A 143 -0.46 2.31 8.14
C ARG A 143 0.95 2.92 8.15
N HIS A 144 1.15 4.02 7.42
CA HIS A 144 2.44 4.70 7.26
C HIS A 144 2.20 6.21 7.28
N PHE A 145 2.95 6.96 8.10
CA PHE A 145 2.73 8.40 8.29
C PHE A 145 2.92 9.23 7.02
N MET A 146 3.82 8.84 6.11
CA MET A 146 4.01 9.51 4.81
C MET A 146 4.16 11.06 4.93
N GLY A 147 4.81 11.52 6.00
CA GLY A 147 5.05 12.95 6.28
C GLY A 147 4.05 13.59 7.25
N ASP A 148 2.96 12.91 7.61
CA ASP A 148 2.03 13.37 8.65
C ASP A 148 2.72 13.43 10.00
N LEU A 149 2.32 14.42 10.82
CA LEU A 149 2.90 14.69 12.12
C LEU A 149 4.43 14.83 12.11
N TRP A 150 5.01 15.19 10.96
CA TRP A 150 6.47 15.25 10.78
C TRP A 150 7.16 13.88 10.94
N LEU A 151 6.44 12.79 10.70
CA LEU A 151 6.92 11.42 10.81
C LEU A 151 6.93 10.73 9.43
N GLY A 152 7.88 9.83 9.24
CA GLY A 152 7.95 8.99 8.06
C GLY A 152 7.23 7.66 8.25
N GLU A 153 7.77 6.76 9.06
CA GLU A 153 7.40 5.34 9.24
C GLU A 153 6.00 5.09 9.87
N LYS A 154 5.93 4.23 10.89
CA LYS A 154 4.71 3.60 11.42
C LYS A 154 4.82 3.29 12.91
N THR A 155 5.85 3.81 13.57
CA THR A 155 6.29 3.42 14.91
C THR A 155 5.63 4.21 16.04
N PHE A 156 4.44 4.77 15.81
CA PHE A 156 3.75 5.65 16.75
C PHE A 156 2.24 5.44 16.71
N PHE A 157 1.53 5.88 17.76
CA PHE A 157 0.18 5.41 18.07
C PHE A 157 -0.97 6.15 17.35
N GLN A 158 -0.69 7.22 16.62
CA GLN A 158 -1.74 8.03 16.00
C GLN A 158 -2.42 7.26 14.87
N ASN A 159 -3.66 7.65 14.58
CA ASN A 159 -4.52 6.99 13.59
C ASN A 159 -3.85 6.78 12.23
N ALA A 160 -2.98 7.71 11.81
CA ALA A 160 -2.20 7.63 10.58
C ALA A 160 -1.26 6.40 10.50
N ALA A 161 -0.96 5.73 11.62
CA ALA A 161 -0.20 4.48 11.68
C ALA A 161 -1.01 3.30 12.23
N SER A 162 -1.99 3.53 13.11
CA SER A 162 -2.63 2.48 13.92
C SER A 162 -4.08 2.12 13.56
N ARG A 163 -4.78 2.95 12.76
CA ARG A 163 -6.18 2.71 12.42
C ARG A 163 -6.31 1.62 11.35
N GLY A 164 -7.28 0.70 11.52
CA GLY A 164 -7.62 -0.35 10.54
C GLY A 164 -8.03 0.19 9.15
N PRO A 165 -8.31 -0.68 8.16
CA PRO A 165 -8.53 -0.27 6.77
C PRO A 165 -9.71 0.71 6.62
N GLY A 166 -9.51 1.74 5.80
CA GLY A 166 -10.49 2.78 5.49
C GLY A 166 -9.79 4.06 5.05
N ALA A 167 -9.65 4.25 3.74
CA ALA A 167 -9.03 5.37 3.03
C ALA A 167 -7.66 5.82 3.60
N ALA A 168 -6.61 5.70 2.79
CA ALA A 168 -5.36 6.39 3.06
C ALA A 168 -5.65 7.88 3.25
N ASP A 169 -5.35 8.43 4.44
CA ASP A 169 -5.60 9.84 4.78
C ASP A 169 -4.80 10.80 3.89
N HIS A 170 -3.94 10.27 3.03
CA HIS A 170 -3.04 11.01 2.13
C HIS A 170 -3.40 10.90 0.65
N LEU A 171 -4.44 10.14 0.26
CA LEU A 171 -4.65 9.76 -1.15
C LEU A 171 -6.11 9.94 -1.59
N ARG A 172 -6.27 10.39 -2.84
CA ARG A 172 -7.57 10.33 -3.54
C ARG A 172 -7.90 8.88 -3.93
N PRO A 173 -9.17 8.56 -4.24
CA PRO A 173 -9.53 7.24 -4.74
C PRO A 173 -8.64 6.79 -5.92
N LEU A 174 -8.32 5.50 -5.97
CA LEU A 174 -7.49 4.92 -7.03
C LEU A 174 -8.09 5.20 -8.42
N ARG A 175 -7.22 5.42 -9.40
CA ARG A 175 -7.64 5.64 -10.79
C ARG A 175 -8.30 4.37 -11.34
N ARG A 176 -9.35 4.55 -12.16
CA ARG A 176 -9.95 3.46 -12.94
C ARG A 176 -9.01 3.08 -14.09
N GLY A 177 -8.83 1.78 -14.31
CA GLY A 177 -7.89 1.23 -15.29
C GLY A 177 -7.06 0.11 -14.65
N ARG A 178 -6.70 -0.92 -15.41
CA ARG A 178 -5.86 -2.02 -14.90
C ARG A 178 -4.39 -1.68 -15.05
N CYS A 179 -3.59 -2.26 -14.17
CA CYS A 179 -2.14 -2.31 -14.27
C CYS A 179 -1.63 -3.32 -15.31
N HIS A 180 -2.50 -4.02 -16.02
CA HIS A 180 -2.16 -4.95 -17.09
C HIS A 180 -3.06 -4.64 -18.31
N PRO A 181 -2.56 -4.75 -19.55
CA PRO A 181 -3.41 -4.73 -20.75
C PRO A 181 -4.52 -5.79 -20.70
#